data_AF-A0A496TJ88-F1
#
_entry.id   AF-A0A496TJ88-F1
#
_cell.length_a   1.000
_cell.length_b   1.000
_cell.length_c   1.000
_cell.angle_alpha   90.00
_cell.angle_beta   90.00
_cell.angle_gamma   90.00
#
_symmetry.space_group_name_H-M   'P 1'
#
loop_
_entity.id
_entity.type
_entity.pdbx_description
1 polymer ?
#
loop_
_entity_poly.entity_id
_entity_poly.type
_entity_poly.pdbx_seq_one_letter_code
_entity_poly.pdbx_strand_id
1 'polypeptide(L)'
;KRCISIYNQMVFTIENSRKFEAATLRRLLRIIGIDPYYTFVTKGKKEINKYRVPVARILQERKEEARLMGGMARTDVAVYNIPKLGKNYIANWQHHDVIMISSKGERYYEFHPWEKYITPVDTFIDKDIPIYEFLMDLKERGENINDYKTIWYYY
;
A
#
# COMPACT_ATOMS: atom_id res chain seq x y z
N LYS A 1 -14.98 -14.10 31.01
CA LYS A 1 -15.44 -12.90 30.27
C LYS A 1 -15.13 -13.12 28.79
N ARG A 2 -16.13 -13.07 27.89
CA ARG A 2 -15.85 -13.03 26.44
C ARG A 2 -15.34 -11.62 26.13
N CYS A 3 -14.05 -11.49 25.83
CA CYS A 3 -13.48 -10.23 25.37
C CYS A 3 -13.76 -10.07 23.87
N ILE A 4 -14.17 -8.88 23.45
CA ILE A 4 -14.35 -8.53 22.04
C ILE A 4 -12.96 -8.24 21.46
N SER A 5 -12.60 -8.90 20.36
CA SER A 5 -11.35 -8.59 19.64
C SER A 5 -11.46 -7.22 18.97
N ILE A 6 -10.40 -6.41 19.08
CA ILE A 6 -10.33 -5.06 18.50
C ILE A 6 -9.35 -5.09 17.33
N TYR A 7 -9.81 -4.62 16.17
CA TYR A 7 -9.02 -4.64 14.93
C TYR A 7 -8.74 -3.23 14.42
N ASN A 8 -7.55 -3.02 13.86
CA ASN A 8 -7.18 -1.77 13.19
C ASN A 8 -7.21 -1.92 11.66
N GLN A 9 -7.77 -0.92 10.99
CA GLN A 9 -7.73 -0.75 9.55
C GLN A 9 -7.03 0.58 9.25
N MET A 10 -5.74 0.51 8.93
CA MET A 10 -4.93 1.68 8.62
C MET A 10 -5.14 2.09 7.16
N VAL A 11 -5.20 3.38 6.88
CA VAL A 11 -5.03 3.92 5.53
C VAL A 11 -3.59 4.43 5.41
N PHE A 12 -2.87 3.96 4.40
CA PHE A 12 -1.46 4.33 4.21
C PHE A 12 -1.36 5.64 3.43
N THR A 13 -0.96 6.69 4.13
CA THR A 13 -0.88 8.06 3.63
C THR A 13 0.54 8.57 3.79
N ILE A 14 0.83 9.74 3.21
CA ILE A 14 2.15 10.36 3.36
C ILE A 14 2.57 10.48 4.83
N GLU A 15 1.60 10.73 5.73
CA GLU A 15 1.81 10.95 7.17
C GLU A 15 2.26 9.70 7.95
N ASN A 16 2.08 8.50 7.39
CA ASN A 16 2.55 7.24 8.00
C ASN A 16 3.43 6.42 7.07
N SER A 17 3.96 7.07 6.02
CA SER A 17 4.74 6.42 4.97
C SER A 17 6.25 6.45 5.18
N ARG A 18 6.74 7.07 6.27
CA ARG A 18 8.17 7.05 6.57
C ARG A 18 8.64 5.62 6.80
N LYS A 19 9.90 5.38 6.52
CA LYS A 19 10.51 4.04 6.58
C LYS A 19 10.32 3.43 7.96
N PHE A 20 9.68 2.26 8.02
CA PHE A 20 9.35 1.53 9.26
C PHE A 20 8.37 2.21 10.22
N GLU A 21 7.74 3.32 9.83
CA GLU A 21 6.76 4.00 10.67
C GLU A 21 5.50 3.15 10.86
N ALA A 22 4.92 2.65 9.76
CA ALA A 22 3.78 1.75 9.80
C ALA A 22 4.10 0.43 10.52
N ALA A 23 5.30 -0.13 10.28
CA ALA A 23 5.79 -1.29 11.02
C ALA A 23 5.79 -1.06 12.54
N THR A 24 6.30 0.09 12.97
CA THR A 24 6.33 0.48 14.38
C THR A 24 4.92 0.67 14.94
N LEU A 25 4.04 1.36 14.20
CA LEU A 25 2.64 1.55 14.59
C LEU A 25 1.93 0.22 14.82
N ARG A 26 2.07 -0.75 13.90
CA ARG A 26 1.51 -2.10 14.05
C ARG A 26 2.02 -2.83 15.28
N ARG A 27 3.30 -2.66 15.61
CA ARG A 27 3.90 -3.23 16.83
C ARG A 27 3.26 -2.61 18.07
N LEU A 28 3.12 -1.29 18.12
CA LEU A 28 2.54 -0.57 19.25
C LEU A 28 1.06 -0.92 19.45
N LEU A 29 0.28 -1.01 18.37
CA LEU A 29 -1.13 -1.43 18.43
C LEU A 29 -1.28 -2.81 19.09
N ARG A 30 -0.43 -3.77 18.75
CA ARG A 30 -0.51 -5.11 19.35
C ARG A 30 -0.11 -5.15 20.81
N ILE A 31 0.83 -4.30 21.24
CA ILE A 31 1.20 -4.18 22.66
C ILE A 31 -0.02 -3.74 23.50
N ILE A 32 -0.90 -2.92 22.94
CA ILE A 32 -2.13 -2.46 23.63
C ILE A 32 -3.37 -3.33 23.33
N GLY A 33 -3.19 -4.50 22.71
CA GLY A 33 -4.27 -5.45 22.45
C GLY A 33 -5.16 -5.13 21.24
N ILE A 34 -4.67 -4.32 20.29
CA ILE A 34 -5.34 -4.05 19.01
C ILE A 34 -4.61 -4.80 17.89
N ASP A 35 -5.35 -5.63 17.14
CA ASP A 35 -4.81 -6.43 16.04
C ASP A 35 -4.86 -5.66 14.71
N PRO A 36 -3.71 -5.37 14.08
CA PRO A 36 -3.67 -4.84 12.71
C PRO A 36 -4.28 -5.85 11.74
N TYR A 37 -5.25 -5.38 10.95
CA TYR A 37 -6.02 -6.21 10.03
C TYR A 37 -5.80 -5.83 8.56
N TYR A 38 -6.02 -4.56 8.21
CA TYR A 38 -5.78 -4.06 6.86
C TYR A 38 -4.89 -2.83 6.83
N THR A 39 -4.07 -2.75 5.79
CA THR A 39 -3.42 -1.52 5.33
C THR A 39 -3.99 -1.16 3.96
N PHE A 40 -4.81 -0.11 3.90
CA PHE A 40 -5.44 0.34 2.66
C PHE A 40 -4.51 1.28 1.89
N VAL A 41 -4.38 1.04 0.59
CA VAL A 41 -3.90 2.06 -0.35
C VAL A 41 -4.86 3.25 -0.32
N THR A 42 -4.32 4.47 -0.24
CA THR A 42 -5.13 5.69 -0.32
C THR A 42 -5.73 5.83 -1.71
N LYS A 43 -7.04 5.60 -1.82
CA LYS A 43 -7.80 5.84 -3.05
C LYS A 43 -7.88 7.33 -3.33
N GLY A 44 -7.57 7.74 -4.55
CA GLY A 44 -7.54 9.16 -4.92
C GLY A 44 -8.83 9.66 -5.56
N LYS A 45 -9.51 10.61 -4.92
CA LYS A 45 -10.14 11.73 -5.64
C LYS A 45 -9.12 12.86 -5.75
N LYS A 46 -9.27 13.77 -6.72
CA LYS A 46 -8.29 14.86 -6.95
C LYS A 46 -8.03 15.70 -5.69
N GLU A 47 -9.03 15.87 -4.81
CA GLU A 47 -8.90 16.73 -3.62
C GLU A 47 -7.95 16.17 -2.55
N ILE A 48 -7.72 14.85 -2.53
CA ILE A 48 -6.92 14.16 -1.50
C ILE A 48 -5.59 13.64 -2.04
N ASN A 49 -5.18 14.06 -3.24
CA ASN A 49 -3.92 13.63 -3.85
C ASN A 49 -2.69 13.90 -2.98
N LYS A 50 -2.69 14.98 -2.18
CA LYS A 50 -1.59 15.31 -1.26
C LYS A 50 -1.35 14.29 -0.14
N TYR A 51 -2.32 13.39 0.11
CA TYR A 51 -2.17 12.32 1.10
C TYR A 51 -1.82 10.98 0.47
N ARG A 52 -1.85 10.88 -0.87
CA ARG A 52 -1.60 9.63 -1.57
C ARG A 52 -0.14 9.24 -1.48
N VAL A 53 0.07 7.95 -1.57
CA VAL A 53 1.37 7.32 -1.54
C VAL A 53 1.39 6.29 -2.67
N PRO A 54 2.48 6.18 -3.45
CA PRO A 54 2.55 5.20 -4.51
C PRO A 54 2.38 3.79 -3.95
N VAL A 55 1.68 2.91 -4.68
CA VAL A 55 1.54 1.47 -4.34
C VAL A 55 2.91 0.84 -4.08
N ALA A 56 3.90 1.22 -4.89
CA ALA A 56 5.30 0.82 -4.76
C ALA A 56 5.89 1.07 -3.35
N ARG A 57 5.51 2.17 -2.68
CA ARG A 57 6.01 2.48 -1.32
C ARG A 57 5.44 1.52 -0.28
N ILE A 58 4.17 1.15 -0.39
CA ILE A 58 3.56 0.16 0.52
C ILE A 58 4.24 -1.20 0.34
N LEU A 59 4.45 -1.61 -0.91
CA LEU A 59 5.16 -2.85 -1.24
C LEU A 59 6.60 -2.83 -0.71
N GLN A 60 7.30 -1.71 -0.86
CA GLN A 60 8.64 -1.50 -0.30
C GLN A 60 8.64 -1.68 1.23
N GLU A 61 7.76 -0.97 1.96
CA GLU A 61 7.62 -1.10 3.41
C GLU A 61 7.41 -2.56 3.83
N ARG A 62 6.46 -3.25 3.18
CA ARG A 62 6.13 -4.67 3.46
C ARG A 62 7.31 -5.61 3.22
N LYS A 63 8.13 -5.36 2.20
CA LYS A 63 9.28 -6.21 1.87
C LYS A 63 10.47 -5.94 2.77
N GLU A 64 10.71 -4.68 3.12
CA GLU A 64 11.79 -4.27 4.00
C GLU A 64 11.52 -4.73 5.45
N GLU A 65 10.29 -4.56 5.95
CA GLU A 65 9.94 -4.97 7.33
C GLU A 65 10.03 -6.50 7.53
N ALA A 66 9.85 -7.29 6.46
CA ALA A 66 9.93 -8.74 6.54
C ALA A 66 11.34 -9.24 6.92
N ARG A 67 12.36 -8.38 6.78
CA ARG A 67 13.74 -8.66 7.23
C ARG A 67 13.96 -8.36 8.72
N LEU A 68 13.04 -7.62 9.35
CA LEU A 68 13.12 -7.19 10.75
C LEU A 68 12.15 -7.94 11.65
N MET A 69 10.98 -8.31 11.13
CA MET A 69 9.88 -8.86 11.91
C MET A 69 9.35 -10.17 11.31
N GLY A 70 9.19 -11.18 12.16
CA GLY A 70 8.60 -12.47 11.78
C GLY A 70 7.17 -12.36 11.26
N GLY A 71 6.69 -13.38 10.54
CA GLY A 71 5.34 -13.39 9.96
C GLY A 71 4.21 -13.25 10.99
N MET A 72 4.38 -13.81 12.19
CA MET A 72 3.44 -13.63 13.31
C MET A 72 3.39 -12.18 13.82
N ALA A 73 4.40 -11.38 13.49
CA ALA A 73 4.37 -9.95 13.73
C ALA A 73 3.69 -9.12 12.61
N ARG A 74 3.49 -9.80 11.48
CA ARG A 74 3.10 -9.37 10.12
C ARG A 74 1.62 -9.39 9.76
N THR A 75 0.69 -9.34 10.72
CA THR A 75 -0.67 -9.91 10.55
C THR A 75 -1.58 -9.16 9.60
N ASP A 76 -1.36 -7.86 9.40
CA ASP A 76 -2.17 -7.07 8.48
C ASP A 76 -1.84 -7.41 7.02
N VAL A 77 -2.80 -7.16 6.15
CA VAL A 77 -2.61 -7.32 4.71
C VAL A 77 -2.83 -6.00 3.99
N ALA A 78 -1.92 -5.68 3.06
CA ALA A 78 -2.04 -4.51 2.22
C ALA A 78 -3.05 -4.77 1.10
N VAL A 79 -4.07 -3.91 1.00
CA VAL A 79 -5.18 -4.06 0.06
C VAL A 79 -5.54 -2.74 -0.62
N TYR A 80 -6.08 -2.82 -1.83
CA TYR A 80 -6.63 -1.69 -2.54
C TYR A 80 -8.13 -1.90 -2.85
N ASN A 81 -8.97 -0.93 -2.48
CA ASN A 81 -10.41 -0.93 -2.78
C ASN A 81 -10.67 -0.44 -4.21
N ILE A 82 -10.73 -1.40 -5.13
CA ILE A 82 -10.96 -1.16 -6.54
C ILE A 82 -12.47 -1.09 -6.82
N PRO A 83 -12.96 -0.05 -7.53
CA PRO A 83 -14.35 0.01 -7.96
C PRO A 83 -14.77 -1.27 -8.68
N LYS A 84 -15.95 -1.81 -8.33
CA LYS A 84 -16.54 -3.03 -8.90
C LYS A 84 -15.79 -4.35 -8.65
N LEU A 85 -14.49 -4.32 -8.33
CA LEU A 85 -13.69 -5.52 -8.05
C LEU A 85 -13.50 -5.81 -6.55
N GLY A 86 -13.80 -4.85 -5.67
CA GLY A 86 -13.67 -5.01 -4.23
C GLY A 86 -12.21 -4.88 -3.75
N LYS A 87 -11.82 -5.67 -2.76
CA LYS A 87 -10.47 -5.62 -2.16
C LYS A 87 -9.50 -6.44 -2.99
N ASN A 88 -8.54 -5.76 -3.61
CA ASN A 88 -7.43 -6.38 -4.32
C ASN A 88 -6.18 -6.44 -3.43
N TYR A 89 -5.55 -7.61 -3.34
CA TYR A 89 -4.36 -7.83 -2.50
C TYR A 89 -3.10 -7.43 -3.26
N ILE A 90 -2.59 -6.23 -2.98
CA ILE A 90 -1.47 -5.64 -3.75
C ILE A 90 -0.15 -6.39 -3.59
N ALA A 91 0.01 -7.22 -2.55
CA ALA A 91 1.22 -8.04 -2.40
C ALA A 91 1.24 -9.25 -3.36
N ASN A 92 0.09 -9.61 -3.92
CA ASN A 92 -0.05 -10.75 -4.82
C ASN A 92 -0.02 -10.26 -6.26
N TRP A 93 1.11 -10.49 -6.92
CA TRP A 93 1.33 -10.12 -8.34
C TRP A 93 0.26 -10.66 -9.28
N GLN A 94 -0.42 -11.76 -8.94
CA GLN A 94 -1.50 -12.33 -9.76
C GLN A 94 -2.74 -11.43 -9.87
N HIS A 95 -2.89 -10.42 -9.01
CA HIS A 95 -4.09 -9.59 -8.97
C HIS A 95 -3.95 -8.24 -9.68
N HIS A 96 -2.75 -7.87 -10.14
CA HIS A 96 -2.53 -6.64 -10.88
C HIS A 96 -1.20 -6.65 -11.64
N ASP A 97 -1.16 -5.87 -12.72
CA ASP A 97 0.04 -5.65 -13.53
C ASP A 97 0.29 -4.15 -13.74
N VAL A 98 1.56 -3.74 -13.81
CA VAL A 98 1.92 -2.41 -14.30
C VAL A 98 1.97 -2.47 -15.83
N ILE A 99 1.00 -1.82 -16.48
CA ILE A 99 0.83 -1.88 -17.93
C ILE A 99 1.42 -0.67 -18.68
N MET A 100 1.65 0.44 -17.98
CA MET A 100 2.20 1.66 -18.57
C MET A 100 2.86 2.55 -17.51
N ILE A 101 3.87 3.31 -17.94
CA ILE A 101 4.41 4.46 -17.22
C ILE A 101 4.15 5.71 -18.07
N SER A 102 3.49 6.71 -17.50
CA SER A 102 3.19 7.96 -18.20
C SER A 102 4.45 8.81 -18.40
N SER A 103 4.40 9.80 -19.30
CA SER A 103 5.48 10.78 -19.46
C SER A 103 5.75 11.60 -18.20
N LYS A 104 4.81 11.62 -17.23
CA LYS A 104 4.95 12.25 -15.91
C LYS A 104 5.48 11.28 -14.84
N GLY A 105 5.73 10.01 -15.18
CA GLY A 105 6.21 9.00 -14.25
C GLY A 105 5.12 8.33 -13.41
N GLU A 106 3.84 8.53 -13.76
CA GLU A 106 2.71 7.83 -13.13
C GLU A 106 2.67 6.39 -13.61
N ARG A 107 2.43 5.44 -12.71
CA ARG A 107 2.21 4.04 -13.08
C ARG A 107 0.73 3.78 -13.27
N TYR A 108 0.40 3.07 -14.35
CA TYR A 108 -0.93 2.55 -14.58
C TYR A 108 -0.95 1.08 -14.20
N TYR A 109 -1.86 0.75 -13.30
CA TYR A 109 -2.09 -0.60 -12.82
C TYR A 109 -3.37 -1.14 -13.44
N GLU A 110 -3.30 -2.30 -14.07
CA GLU A 110 -4.47 -3.09 -14.43
C GLU A 110 -4.76 -4.07 -13.29
N PHE A 111 -5.92 -3.95 -12.67
CA PHE A 111 -6.38 -4.82 -11.60
C PHE A 111 -7.31 -5.90 -12.13
N HIS A 112 -7.05 -7.13 -11.72
CA HIS A 112 -7.78 -8.31 -12.19
C HIS A 112 -8.88 -8.73 -11.21
N PRO A 113 -10.06 -9.12 -11.70
CA PRO A 113 -11.08 -9.77 -10.88
C PRO A 113 -10.59 -11.13 -10.36
N TRP A 114 -11.09 -11.54 -9.20
CA TRP A 114 -10.83 -12.90 -8.70
C TRP A 114 -11.50 -13.98 -9.60
N GLU A 115 -12.57 -13.60 -10.31
CA GLU A 115 -13.37 -14.44 -11.22
C GLU A 115 -12.74 -14.65 -12.60
N LYS A 116 -11.54 -14.12 -12.87
CA LYS A 116 -10.91 -14.05 -14.21
C LYS A 116 -10.72 -15.37 -14.96
N TYR A 117 -10.93 -16.52 -14.29
CA TYR A 117 -10.90 -17.86 -14.90
C TYR A 117 -12.22 -18.62 -14.80
N ILE A 118 -13.28 -17.97 -14.30
CA ILE A 118 -14.63 -18.53 -14.16
C ILE A 118 -15.54 -17.91 -15.21
N THR A 119 -15.47 -16.59 -15.39
CA THR A 119 -16.26 -15.85 -16.38
C THR A 119 -15.45 -14.67 -16.93
N PRO A 120 -15.68 -14.24 -18.18
CA PRO A 120 -15.14 -12.97 -18.67
C PRO A 120 -15.70 -11.83 -17.80
N VAL A 121 -14.81 -11.13 -17.10
CA VAL A 121 -15.13 -9.97 -16.27
C VAL A 121 -14.11 -8.89 -16.60
N ASP A 122 -14.60 -7.66 -16.72
CA ASP A 122 -13.74 -6.51 -17.02
C ASP A 122 -12.67 -6.31 -15.93
N THR A 123 -11.46 -5.98 -16.37
CA THR A 123 -10.40 -5.49 -15.49
C THR A 123 -10.66 -4.02 -15.12
N PHE A 124 -9.88 -3.49 -14.18
CA PHE A 124 -9.95 -2.08 -13.81
C PHE A 124 -8.57 -1.45 -13.93
N ILE A 125 -8.46 -0.41 -14.76
CA ILE A 125 -7.22 0.36 -14.87
C ILE A 125 -7.30 1.55 -13.91
N ASP A 126 -6.33 1.65 -13.01
CA ASP A 126 -6.15 2.82 -12.15
C ASP A 126 -4.78 3.47 -12.36
N LYS A 127 -4.75 4.77 -12.07
CA LYS A 127 -3.55 5.59 -12.18
C LYS A 127 -3.02 5.96 -10.80
N ASP A 128 -1.77 5.61 -10.56
CA ASP A 128 -1.05 5.98 -9.35
C ASP A 128 -0.43 7.38 -9.44
N ILE A 129 0.05 7.90 -8.31
CA ILE A 129 0.83 9.15 -8.28
C ILE A 129 2.28 8.91 -8.73
N PRO A 130 2.98 9.91 -9.29
CA PRO A 130 4.39 9.78 -9.64
C PRO A 130 5.24 9.50 -8.40
N ILE A 131 6.11 8.50 -8.49
CA ILE A 131 7.09 8.19 -7.43
C ILE A 131 8.01 9.39 -7.17
N TYR A 132 8.37 10.14 -8.23
CA TYR A 132 9.21 11.33 -8.10
C TYR A 132 8.55 12.41 -7.22
N GLU A 133 7.26 12.72 -7.45
CA GLU A 133 6.53 13.70 -6.65
C GLU A 133 6.47 13.28 -5.17
N PHE A 134 6.19 11.99 -4.91
CA PHE A 134 6.23 11.43 -3.56
C PHE A 134 7.60 11.57 -2.89
N LEU A 135 8.70 11.28 -3.61
CA LEU A 135 10.05 11.43 -3.06
C LEU A 135 10.40 12.89 -2.76
N MET A 136 9.90 13.84 -3.54
CA MET A 136 10.10 15.27 -3.27
C MET A 136 9.32 15.71 -2.01
N ASP A 137 8.09 15.24 -1.82
CA ASP A 137 7.31 15.50 -0.59
C ASP A 137 8.04 14.95 0.66
N LEU A 138 8.58 13.73 0.58
CA LEU A 138 9.44 13.19 1.65
C LEU A 138 10.66 14.07 1.92
N LYS A 139 11.34 14.55 0.87
CA LYS A 139 12.50 15.45 1.00
C LYS A 139 12.13 16.76 1.69
N GLU A 140 11.00 17.36 1.30
CA GLU A 140 10.49 18.60 1.92
C GLU A 140 10.14 18.40 3.40
N ARG A 141 9.70 17.19 3.77
CA ARG A 141 9.45 16.78 5.16
C ARG A 141 10.72 16.41 5.95
N GLY A 142 11.90 16.50 5.33
CA GLY A 142 13.19 16.27 5.98
C GLY A 142 13.71 14.83 5.91
N GLU A 143 13.06 13.95 5.14
CA GLU A 143 13.53 12.57 4.95
C GLU A 143 14.67 12.48 3.94
N ASN A 144 15.59 11.54 4.14
CA ASN A 144 16.62 11.24 3.18
C ASN A 144 16.08 10.30 2.08
N ILE A 145 15.82 10.85 0.89
CA ILE A 145 15.27 10.10 -0.25
C ILE A 145 16.13 8.89 -0.68
N ASN A 146 17.42 8.87 -0.35
CA ASN A 146 18.29 7.73 -0.66
C ASN A 146 17.89 6.47 0.10
N ASP A 147 17.26 6.61 1.27
CA ASP A 147 16.76 5.48 2.06
C ASP A 147 15.57 4.78 1.38
N TYR A 148 14.95 5.45 0.41
CA TYR A 148 13.80 4.99 -0.36
C TYR A 148 14.16 4.56 -1.78
N LYS A 149 15.44 4.63 -2.20
CA LYS A 149 15.87 4.43 -3.60
C LYS A 149 15.44 3.10 -4.25
N THR A 150 15.14 2.08 -3.45
CA THR A 150 14.67 0.78 -3.95
C THR A 150 13.21 0.80 -4.41
N ILE A 151 12.45 1.87 -4.11
CA ILE A 151 11.02 2.01 -4.42
C ILE A 151 10.67 1.72 -5.88
N TRP A 152 11.60 2.00 -6.80
CA TRP A 152 11.42 1.77 -8.23
C TRP A 152 11.27 0.29 -8.61
N TYR A 153 11.74 -0.64 -7.77
CA TYR A 153 11.74 -2.09 -8.04
C TYR A 153 10.54 -2.84 -7.44
N TYR A 154 9.54 -2.13 -6.93
CA TYR A 154 8.33 -2.72 -6.38
C TYR A 154 7.14 -2.38 -7.27
N TYR A 155 6.44 -3.39 -7.76
CA TYR A 155 5.27 -3.25 -8.63
C TYR A 155 4.32 -4.43 -8.43
#